data_AF-A0AB35BAL8-F1
#
_entry.id   AF-A0AB35BAL8-F1
#
_cell.length_a   1.000
_cell.length_b   1.000
_cell.length_c   1.000
_cell.angle_alpha   90.00
_cell.angle_beta   90.00
_cell.angle_gamma   90.00
#
_symmetry.space_group_name_H-M   'P 1'
#
loop_
_entity.id
_entity.type
_entity.pdbx_description
1 polymer ?
#
loop_
_entity_poly.entity_id
_entity_poly.type
_entity_poly.pdbx_seq_one_letter_code
_entity_poly.pdbx_strand_id
1 'polypeptide(L)' 'MPRPGPVRPLVGVKMDAVRIEEYDAQAQQEGLLMKSGKPNRSELIRIKLAFADEHMPNGWRPA' A
#
# COMPACT_ATOMS: atom_id res chain seq x y z
N MET A 1 28.70 13.95 6.63
CA MET A 1 27.81 12.77 6.53
C MET A 1 26.39 13.28 6.32
N PRO A 2 25.68 12.94 5.23
CA PRO A 2 24.26 13.27 5.12
C PRO A 2 23.51 12.50 6.22
N ARG A 3 22.66 13.19 7.00
CA ARG A 3 21.80 12.50 7.97
C ARG A 3 20.79 11.68 7.17
N PRO A 4 20.65 10.36 7.43
CA PRO A 4 19.59 9.60 6.80
C PRO A 4 18.27 10.19 7.28
N GLY A 5 17.48 10.73 6.35
CA GLY A 5 16.08 11.05 6.63
C GLY A 5 15.31 9.78 7.00
N PRO A 6 14.08 9.90 7.50
CA PRO A 6 13.25 8.74 7.81
C PRO A 6 13.13 7.82 6.58
N VAL A 7 13.60 6.58 6.72
CA VAL A 7 13.54 5.55 5.67
C VAL A 7 12.28 4.71 5.91
N ARG A 8 11.49 4.49 4.86
CA ARG A 8 10.33 3.60 4.93
C ARG A 8 10.81 2.14 4.93
N PRO A 9 10.47 1.33 5.95
CA PRO A 9 10.89 -0.07 5.98
C PRO A 9 10.22 -0.86 4.85
N LEU A 10 10.95 -1.82 4.29
CA LEU A 10 10.40 -2.78 3.35
C LEU A 10 9.66 -3.86 4.12
N VAL A 11 8.36 -4.02 3.85
CA VAL A 11 7.50 -5.05 4.43
C VAL A 11 7.09 -6.02 3.33
N GLY A 12 7.44 -7.29 3.49
CA GLY A 12 6.99 -8.37 2.61
C GLY A 12 5.65 -8.94 3.10
N VAL A 13 4.67 -9.05 2.21
CA VAL A 13 3.37 -9.65 2.49
C VAL A 13 3.13 -10.78 1.50
N LYS A 14 2.64 -11.93 1.99
CA LYS A 14 2.21 -13.04 1.13
C LYS A 14 0.77 -12.81 0.71
N MET A 15 0.51 -12.95 -0.58
CA MET A 15 -0.79 -12.71 -1.18
C MET A 15 -0.99 -13.66 -2.37
N ASP A 16 -2.23 -14.06 -2.60
CA ASP A 16 -2.60 -14.87 -3.76
C ASP A 16 -2.35 -14.11 -5.09
N ALA A 17 -2.03 -14.83 -6.15
CA ALA A 17 -1.74 -14.29 -7.48
C ALA A 17 -2.91 -13.48 -8.03
N VAL A 18 -4.15 -14.00 -7.91
CA VAL A 18 -5.37 -13.29 -8.33
C VAL A 18 -5.48 -11.94 -7.62
N ARG A 19 -5.20 -11.94 -6.31
CA ARG A 19 -5.27 -10.71 -5.51
C ARG A 19 -4.16 -9.72 -5.86
N ILE A 20 -2.99 -10.20 -6.28
CA ILE A 20 -1.92 -9.33 -6.81
C ILE A 20 -2.40 -8.63 -8.09
N GLU A 21 -3.01 -9.37 -9.02
CA GLU A 21 -3.50 -8.83 -10.29
C GLU A 21 -4.62 -7.79 -10.07
N GLU A 22 -5.55 -8.06 -9.16
CA GLU A 22 -6.60 -7.10 -8.79
C GLU A 22 -6.02 -5.78 -8.26
N TYR A 23 -4.98 -5.85 -7.42
CA TYR A 23 -4.31 -4.66 -6.90
C TYR A 23 -3.51 -3.92 -7.96
N ASP A 24 -2.85 -4.65 -8.87
CA ASP A 24 -2.13 -4.04 -10.00
C ASP A 24 -3.11 -3.33 -10.94
N ALA A 25 -4.26 -3.94 -11.26
CA ALA A 25 -5.30 -3.34 -12.08
C ALA A 25 -5.91 -2.09 -11.41
N GLN A 26 -6.22 -2.16 -10.11
CA GLN A 26 -6.74 -1.03 -9.36
C GLN A 26 -5.73 0.12 -9.30
N ALA A 27 -4.46 -0.16 -8.98
CA ALA A 27 -3.42 0.86 -8.94
C ALA A 27 -3.21 1.52 -10.32
N GLN A 28 -3.34 0.76 -11.41
CA GLN A 28 -3.30 1.30 -12.76
C GLN A 28 -4.49 2.23 -13.03
N GLN A 29 -5.71 1.82 -12.66
CA GLN A 29 -6.94 2.60 -12.84
C GLN A 29 -6.90 3.91 -12.04
N GLU A 30 -6.33 3.89 -10.84
CA GLU A 30 -6.19 5.06 -9.96
C GLU A 30 -4.95 5.92 -10.30
N GLY A 31 -4.18 5.56 -11.34
CA GLY A 31 -2.98 6.30 -11.75
C GLY A 31 -1.81 6.21 -10.76
N LEU A 32 -1.85 5.26 -9.82
CA LEU A 32 -0.81 5.01 -8.84
C LEU A 32 0.32 4.22 -9.49
N LEU A 33 1.19 4.92 -10.22
CA LEU A 33 2.29 4.32 -10.98
C LEU A 33 3.65 4.65 -10.37
N MET A 34 4.60 3.73 -10.51
CA MET A 34 6.01 4.00 -10.25
C MET A 34 6.60 4.86 -11.39
N LYS A 35 7.80 5.41 -11.19
CA LYS A 35 8.56 6.09 -12.25
C LYS A 35 8.79 5.21 -13.50
N SER A 36 8.80 3.89 -13.31
CA SER A 36 8.93 2.90 -14.39
C SER A 36 7.62 2.65 -15.17
N GLY A 37 6.52 3.31 -14.80
CA GLY A 37 5.19 3.09 -15.40
C GLY A 37 4.46 1.84 -14.90
N LYS A 38 5.08 1.04 -14.02
CA LYS A 38 4.45 -0.14 -13.41
C LYS A 38 3.49 0.26 -12.28
N PRO A 39 2.42 -0.51 -12.02
CA PRO A 39 1.52 -0.27 -10.89
C PRO A 39 2.26 -0.23 -9.55
N ASN A 40 1.92 0.74 -8.70
CA ASN A 40 2.51 0.96 -7.39
C ASN A 40 1.60 0.41 -6.28
N ARG A 41 1.60 -0.92 -6.11
CA ARG A 41 0.83 -1.62 -5.08
C ARG A 41 1.09 -1.10 -3.67
N SER A 42 2.34 -0.75 -3.35
CA SER A 42 2.69 -0.25 -2.02
C SER A 42 1.97 1.05 -1.69
N GLU A 43 1.78 1.93 -2.67
CA GLU A 43 1.05 3.19 -2.45
C GLU A 43 -0.45 2.94 -2.29
N LEU A 44 -1.03 2.09 -3.14
CA LEU A 44 -2.44 1.68 -3.01
C LEU A 44 -2.74 1.07 -1.63
N ILE A 45 -1.87 0.16 -1.14
CA ILE A 45 -2.03 -0.45 0.18
C ILE A 45 -1.94 0.61 1.29
N ARG A 46 -1.02 1.58 1.19
CA ARG A 46 -0.93 2.66 2.20
C ARG A 46 -2.18 3.52 2.24
N ILE A 47 -2.73 3.89 1.08
CA ILE A 47 -3.97 4.66 1.00
C ILE A 47 -5.11 3.88 1.66
N LYS A 48 -5.24 2.59 1.35
CA LYS A 48 -6.25 1.72 1.98
C LYS A 48 -6.06 1.62 3.49
N LEU A 49 -4.83 1.51 3.97
CA LEU A 49 -4.53 1.46 5.40
C LEU A 49 -4.84 2.78 6.10
N ALA A 50 -4.52 3.93 5.48
CA ALA A 50 -4.86 5.24 6.02
C ALA A 50 -6.39 5.44 6.11
N PHE A 51 -7.12 5.06 5.06
CA PHE A 51 -8.57 5.07 5.08
C PHE A 51 -9.14 4.16 6.17
N ALA A 52 -8.61 2.94 6.31
CA ALA A 52 -9.02 2.05 7.38
C ALA A 52 -8.68 2.64 8.76
N ASP A 53 -7.54 3.30 8.93
CA ASP A 53 -7.18 3.93 10.19
C ASP A 53 -8.18 5.02 10.61
N GLU A 54 -8.61 5.85 9.65
CA GLU A 54 -9.56 6.95 9.88
C GLU A 54 -11.01 6.49 10.08
N HIS A 55 -11.42 5.40 9.42
CA HIS A 55 -12.83 5.00 9.34
C HIS A 55 -13.18 3.69 10.06
N MET A 56 -12.20 2.94 10.57
CA MET A 56 -12.48 1.66 11.21
C MET A 56 -13.22 1.85 12.54
N PRO A 57 -14.35 1.14 12.78
CA PRO A 57 -15.10 1.25 14.02
C PRO A 57 -14.28 0.87 15.25
N ASN A 58 -14.59 1.51 16.38
CA ASN A 58 -14.01 1.13 17.67
C ASN A 58 -14.29 -0.36 17.98
N GLY A 59 -13.26 -1.07 18.42
CA GLY A 59 -13.35 -2.51 18.77
C GLY A 59 -13.09 -3.48 17.61
N TRP A 60 -12.86 -3.00 16.39
CA TRP A 60 -12.46 -3.87 15.26
C TRP A 60 -10.95 -4.14 15.20
N ARG A 61 -10.15 -3.33 15.90
CA ARG A 61 -8.74 -3.59 16.08
C ARG A 61 -8.56 -4.56 17.24
N PRO A 62 -7.72 -5.60 17.11
CA PRO A 62 -7.31 -6.38 18.26
C PRO A 62 -6.68 -5.46 19.31
N ALA A 63 -7.01 -5.69 20.58
CA ALA A 63 -6.51 -4.95 21.74
C ALA A 63 -5.03 -5.25 22.02
#